data_AF-A0A8J8BNJ2-F1
#
_entry.id   AF-A0A8J8BNJ2-F1
#
_cell.length_a   1.000
_cell.length_b   1.000
_cell.length_c   1.000
_cell.angle_alpha   90.00
_cell.angle_beta   90.00
_cell.angle_gamma   90.00
#
_symmetry.space_group_name_H-M   'P 1'
#
loop_
_entity.id
_entity.type
_entity.pdbx_description
1 polymer ?
#
loop_
_entity_poly.entity_id
_entity_poly.type
_entity_poly.pdbx_seq_one_letter_code
_entity_poly.pdbx_strand_id
1 'polypeptide(L)'
;SMNSGSDVGNNLQDLLKSLAKEQLVEISRYKSILNPLAMMYMMVAVIAPSLGITMLIILSFFPGMETLSDEKVFWGLLGLTVVMQFIFLGIIKAKRPNLIGG
;
A
#
# COMPACT_ATOMS: atom_id res chain seq x y z
N SER A 1 -43.67 24.75 24.68
CA SER A 1 -42.70 24.55 23.58
C SER A 1 -41.58 23.55 23.93
N MET A 2 -41.70 22.71 24.97
CA MET A 2 -40.63 21.79 25.39
C MET A 2 -40.50 20.50 24.54
N ASN A 3 -41.49 20.15 23.73
CA ASN A 3 -41.45 18.94 22.90
C ASN A 3 -40.57 19.09 21.65
N SER A 4 -40.46 20.29 21.07
CA SER A 4 -39.76 20.49 19.79
C SER A 4 -38.22 20.48 19.93
N GLY A 5 -37.67 20.98 21.05
CA GLY A 5 -36.22 20.92 21.30
C GLY A 5 -35.70 19.52 21.68
N SER A 6 -36.53 18.73 22.37
CA SER A 6 -36.28 17.30 22.64
C SER A 6 -36.23 16.49 21.34
N ASP A 7 -37.18 16.75 20.42
CA ASP A 7 -37.26 16.06 19.13
C ASP A 7 -36.05 16.36 18.23
N VAL A 8 -35.61 17.62 18.16
CA VAL A 8 -34.42 18.01 17.36
C VAL A 8 -33.14 17.41 17.95
N GLY A 9 -33.01 17.39 19.28
CA GLY A 9 -31.87 16.76 19.96
C GLY A 9 -31.77 15.26 19.69
N ASN A 10 -32.90 14.54 19.75
CA ASN A 10 -32.97 13.12 19.46
C ASN A 10 -32.62 12.83 17.99
N ASN A 11 -33.19 13.60 17.05
CA ASN A 11 -32.89 13.46 15.62
C ASN A 11 -31.41 13.73 15.30
N LEU A 12 -30.81 14.76 15.90
CA LEU A 12 -29.38 15.06 15.71
C LEU A 12 -28.50 13.94 16.27
N GLN A 13 -28.89 13.37 17.41
CA GLN A 13 -28.17 12.27 18.04
C GLN A 13 -28.24 10.98 17.22
N ASP A 14 -29.37 10.73 16.56
CA ASP A 14 -29.55 9.59 15.65
C ASP A 14 -28.78 9.79 14.33
N LEU A 15 -28.73 11.02 13.79
CA LEU A 15 -27.88 11.36 12.64
C LEU A 15 -26.39 11.18 12.97
N LEU A 16 -25.93 11.66 14.14
CA LEU A 16 -24.55 11.47 14.58
C LEU A 16 -24.21 9.98 14.77
N LYS A 17 -25.12 9.19 15.34
CA LYS A 17 -24.95 7.72 15.45
C LYS A 17 -24.87 7.06 14.08
N SER A 18 -25.70 7.50 13.12
CA SER A 18 -25.67 7.00 11.75
C SER A 18 -24.33 7.31 11.06
N LEU A 19 -23.86 8.56 11.15
CA LEU A 19 -22.57 8.99 10.58
C LEU A 19 -21.38 8.25 11.22
N ALA A 20 -21.39 8.07 12.54
CA ALA A 20 -20.36 7.31 13.24
C ALA A 20 -20.34 5.84 12.78
N LYS A 21 -21.51 5.24 12.60
CA LYS A 21 -21.63 3.87 12.07
C LYS A 21 -21.11 3.76 10.63
N GLU A 22 -21.39 4.76 9.80
CA GLU A 22 -20.93 4.81 8.41
C GLU A 22 -19.40 4.95 8.31
N GLN A 23 -18.78 5.80 9.14
CA GLN A 23 -17.31 5.89 9.24
C GLN A 23 -16.67 4.57 9.67
N LEU A 24 -17.27 3.85 10.63
CA LEU A 24 -16.77 2.54 11.05
C LEU A 24 -16.84 1.51 9.91
N VAL A 25 -17.90 1.55 9.08
CA VAL A 25 -18.02 0.71 7.88
C VAL A 25 -16.95 1.07 6.86
N GLU A 26 -16.70 2.36 6.64
CA GLU A 26 -15.67 2.83 5.71
C GLU A 26 -14.27 2.42 6.15
N ILE A 27 -13.95 2.53 7.44
CA ILE A 27 -12.68 2.06 8.02
C ILE A 27 -12.54 0.54 7.85
N SER A 28 -13.61 -0.22 8.09
CA SER A 28 -13.61 -1.68 7.90
C SER A 28 -13.35 -2.06 6.44
N ARG A 29 -13.98 -1.34 5.50
CA ARG A 29 -13.77 -1.51 4.06
C ARG A 29 -12.36 -1.09 3.62
N TYR A 30 -11.84 -0.01 4.18
CA TYR A 30 -10.45 0.41 3.94
C TYR A 30 -9.47 -0.68 4.41
N LYS A 31 -9.68 -1.22 5.62
CA LYS A 31 -8.86 -2.31 6.17
C LYS A 31 -8.90 -3.57 5.30
N SER A 32 -10.08 -3.96 4.80
CA SER A 32 -10.23 -5.14 3.95
C SER A 32 -9.54 -5.00 2.60
N ILE A 33 -9.44 -3.78 2.07
CA ILE A 33 -8.74 -3.49 0.81
C ILE A 33 -7.22 -3.28 1.05
N LEU A 34 -6.83 -2.70 2.18
CA LEU A 34 -5.43 -2.45 2.51
C LEU A 34 -4.63 -3.74 2.68
N ASN A 35 -5.22 -4.77 3.29
CA ASN A 35 -4.51 -6.02 3.56
C ASN A 35 -4.04 -6.74 2.27
N PRO A 36 -4.90 -7.02 1.27
CA PRO A 36 -4.48 -7.55 -0.02
C PRO A 36 -3.48 -6.66 -0.76
N LEU A 37 -3.65 -5.34 -0.68
CA LEU A 37 -2.72 -4.39 -1.31
C LEU A 37 -1.32 -4.45 -0.69
N ALA A 38 -1.23 -4.55 0.64
CA ALA A 38 0.04 -4.72 1.34
C ALA A 38 0.71 -6.05 0.98
N MET A 39 -0.06 -7.14 0.86
CA MET A 39 0.47 -8.42 0.41
C MET A 39 1.01 -8.34 -1.03
N MET A 40 0.25 -7.74 -1.95
CA MET A 40 0.66 -7.59 -3.34
C MET A 40 1.92 -6.71 -3.46
N TYR A 41 2.03 -5.67 -2.63
CA TYR A 41 3.25 -4.88 -2.49
C TYR A 41 4.45 -5.74 -2.09
N MET A 42 4.35 -6.48 -0.99
CA MET A 42 5.45 -7.32 -0.50
C MET A 42 5.90 -8.32 -1.56
N MET A 43 4.95 -8.93 -2.29
CA MET A 43 5.26 -9.88 -3.35
C MET A 43 5.98 -9.26 -4.54
N VAL A 44 5.51 -8.12 -5.05
CA VAL A 44 6.00 -7.56 -6.32
C VAL A 44 7.18 -6.61 -6.11
N ALA A 45 7.16 -5.78 -5.07
CA ALA A 45 8.17 -4.74 -4.87
C ALA A 45 9.39 -5.21 -4.07
N VAL A 46 9.23 -6.27 -3.26
CA VAL A 46 10.28 -6.75 -2.36
C VAL A 46 10.71 -8.17 -2.72
N ILE A 47 9.77 -9.10 -2.80
CA ILE A 47 10.08 -10.53 -3.02
C ILE A 47 10.51 -10.81 -4.47
N ALA A 48 9.77 -10.32 -5.47
CA ALA A 48 10.14 -10.53 -6.88
C ALA A 48 11.55 -10.00 -7.23
N PRO A 49 11.94 -8.77 -6.86
CA PRO A 49 13.31 -8.31 -7.10
C PRO A 49 14.35 -9.10 -6.30
N SER A 50 14.10 -9.49 -5.04
CA SER A 50 15.08 -10.27 -4.27
C SER A 50 15.33 -11.65 -4.88
N LEU A 51 14.28 -12.33 -5.31
CA LEU A 51 14.37 -13.63 -5.99
C LEU A 51 15.01 -13.48 -7.38
N GLY A 52 14.69 -12.41 -8.10
CA GLY A 52 15.31 -12.10 -9.39
C GLY A 52 16.82 -11.89 -9.26
N ILE A 53 17.26 -11.09 -8.29
CA ILE A 53 18.68 -10.88 -7.98
C ILE A 53 19.35 -12.20 -7.62
N THR A 54 18.72 -13.00 -6.74
CA THR A 54 19.26 -14.30 -6.32
C THR A 54 19.43 -15.24 -7.50
N MET A 55 18.44 -15.32 -8.40
CA MET A 55 18.54 -16.16 -9.60
C MET A 55 19.61 -15.66 -10.57
N LEU A 56 19.73 -14.35 -10.76
CA LEU A 56 20.79 -13.78 -11.60
C LEU A 56 22.18 -14.12 -11.05
N ILE A 57 22.37 -14.07 -9.74
CA ILE A 57 23.62 -14.49 -9.09
C ILE A 57 23.89 -15.97 -9.36
N ILE A 58 22.89 -16.84 -9.19
CA ILE A 58 23.03 -18.27 -9.47
C ILE A 58 23.44 -18.52 -10.93
N LEU A 59 22.77 -17.86 -11.88
CA LEU A 59 23.07 -17.99 -13.31
C LEU A 59 24.44 -17.42 -13.68
N SER A 60 24.93 -16.42 -12.94
CA SER A 60 26.25 -15.83 -13.17
C SER A 60 27.41 -16.79 -12.87
N PHE A 61 27.18 -17.84 -12.09
CA PHE A 61 28.18 -18.90 -11.84
C PHE A 61 28.30 -19.91 -12.99
N PHE A 62 27.40 -19.89 -13.97
CA PHE A 62 27.49 -20.81 -15.10
C PHE A 62 28.57 -20.36 -16.11
N PRO A 63 29.38 -21.30 -16.63
CA PRO A 63 30.37 -20.98 -17.65
C PRO A 63 29.72 -20.38 -18.89
N GLY A 64 30.27 -19.26 -19.40
CA GLY A 64 29.74 -18.55 -20.57
C GLY A 64 28.74 -17.42 -20.25
N MET A 65 28.39 -17.21 -18.98
CA MET A 65 27.52 -16.10 -18.53
C MET A 65 28.27 -14.99 -17.78
N GLU A 66 29.57 -14.82 -18.04
CA GLU A 66 30.44 -13.85 -17.36
C GLU A 66 29.97 -12.40 -17.48
N THR A 67 29.25 -12.07 -18.57
CA THR A 67 28.65 -10.75 -18.77
C THR A 67 27.56 -10.39 -17.75
N LEU A 68 26.97 -11.38 -17.07
CA LEU A 68 25.99 -11.12 -15.98
C LEU A 68 26.67 -10.66 -14.69
N SER A 69 27.97 -10.93 -14.53
CA SER A 69 28.79 -10.46 -13.40
C SER A 69 29.42 -9.08 -13.65
N ASP A 70 29.15 -8.44 -14.78
CA ASP A 70 29.66 -7.10 -15.08
C ASP A 70 29.07 -6.07 -14.08
N GLU A 71 29.92 -5.18 -13.60
CA GLU A 71 29.59 -4.12 -12.64
C GLU A 71 28.41 -3.26 -13.14
N LYS A 72 28.30 -3.07 -14.46
CA LYS A 72 27.18 -2.33 -15.08
C LYS A 72 25.82 -3.00 -14.87
N VAL A 73 25.77 -4.33 -14.89
CA VAL A 73 24.53 -5.10 -14.67
C VAL A 73 24.08 -4.94 -13.22
N PHE A 74 25.03 -4.99 -12.28
CA PHE A 74 24.75 -4.76 -10.85
C PHE A 74 24.21 -3.35 -10.57
N TRP A 75 24.84 -2.30 -11.14
CA TRP A 75 24.34 -0.93 -11.01
C TRP A 75 22.97 -0.73 -11.66
N GLY A 76 22.72 -1.36 -12.82
CA GLY A 76 21.41 -1.34 -13.48
C GLY A 76 20.32 -2.02 -12.63
N LEU A 77 20.63 -3.16 -12.02
CA LEU A 77 19.74 -3.92 -11.14
C LEU A 77 19.43 -3.16 -9.84
N LEU A 78 20.44 -2.50 -9.25
CA LEU A 78 20.27 -1.60 -8.12
C LEU A 78 19.35 -0.43 -8.48
N GLY A 79 19.61 0.24 -9.61
CA GLY A 79 18.78 1.34 -10.10
C GLY A 79 17.33 0.93 -10.32
N LEU A 80 17.10 -0.22 -10.97
CA LEU A 80 15.76 -0.78 -11.18
C LEU A 80 15.04 -1.05 -9.85
N THR A 81 15.74 -1.63 -8.87
CA THR A 81 15.17 -1.95 -7.55
C THR A 81 14.79 -0.68 -6.79
N VAL A 82 15.65 0.34 -6.82
CA VAL A 82 15.38 1.64 -6.19
C VAL A 82 14.18 2.34 -6.84
N VAL A 83 14.08 2.33 -8.18
CA VAL A 83 12.94 2.91 -8.90
C VAL A 83 11.64 2.19 -8.55
N MET A 84 11.65 0.84 -8.56
CA MET A 84 10.50 0.03 -8.16
C MET A 84 10.04 0.32 -6.73
N GLN A 85 10.98 0.44 -5.79
CA GLN A 85 10.68 0.78 -4.40
C GLN A 85 10.12 2.20 -4.28
N PHE A 86 10.66 3.17 -5.02
CA PHE A 86 10.16 4.55 -5.02
C PHE A 86 8.72 4.67 -5.53
N ILE A 87 8.40 4.00 -6.65
CA ILE A 87 7.04 3.96 -7.19
C ILE A 87 6.07 3.42 -6.13
N PHE A 88 6.46 2.36 -5.45
CA PHE A 88 5.61 1.76 -4.42
C PHE A 88 5.46 2.60 -3.16
N LEU A 89 6.52 3.27 -2.70
CA LEU A 89 6.41 4.26 -1.62
C LEU A 89 5.41 5.36 -2.01
N GLY A 90 5.40 5.80 -3.26
CA GLY A 90 4.41 6.72 -3.81
C GLY A 90 2.98 6.17 -3.74
N ILE A 91 2.76 4.92 -4.15
CA ILE A 91 1.45 4.25 -4.09
C ILE A 91 0.97 4.11 -2.64
N ILE A 92 1.84 3.68 -1.72
CA ILE A 92 1.49 3.53 -0.30
C ILE A 92 1.13 4.89 0.31
N LYS A 93 1.89 5.94 -0.03
CA LYS A 93 1.61 7.32 0.42
C LYS A 93 0.27 7.83 -0.12
N ALA A 94 -0.06 7.54 -1.38
CA ALA A 94 -1.32 7.95 -2.01
C ALA A 94 -2.55 7.19 -1.48
N LYS A 95 -2.37 6.00 -0.91
CA LYS A 95 -3.45 5.19 -0.34
C LYS A 95 -3.68 5.41 1.15
N ARG A 96 -2.93 6.30 1.80
CA ARG A 96 -3.30 6.76 3.15
C ARG A 96 -4.66 7.47 3.03
N PRO A 97 -5.70 7.02 3.75
CA PRO A 97 -7.00 7.64 3.68
C PRO A 97 -6.85 9.02 4.31
N ASN A 98 -7.35 10.04 3.61
CA ASN A 98 -7.38 11.38 4.16
C ASN A 98 -8.47 11.38 5.24
N LEU A 99 -8.08 11.06 6.48
CA LEU A 99 -8.96 11.10 7.63
C LEU A 99 -9.26 12.58 7.92
N ILE A 100 -10.38 13.06 7.37
CA ILE A 100 -11.06 14.34 7.67
C ILE A 100 -10.09 15.53 7.78
N GLY A 101 -9.91 16.23 6.65
CA GLY A 101 -9.08 17.43 6.58
C GLY A 101 -8.93 17.94 5.15
N GLY A 102 -10.07 18.19 4.50
CA GLY A 102 -10.24 18.81 3.19
C GLY A 102 -11.72 19.09 2.99
#